data_AF-A0A523WB57-F1
#
_entry.id   AF-A0A523WB57-F1
#
_cell.length_a   1.000
_cell.length_b   1.000
_cell.length_c   1.000
_cell.angle_alpha   90.00
_cell.angle_beta   90.00
_cell.angle_gamma   90.00
#
_symmetry.space_group_name_H-M   'P 1'
#
loop_
_entity.id
_entity.type
_entity.pdbx_description
1 polymer ?
#
loop_
_entity_poly.entity_id
_entity_poly.type
_entity_poly.pdbx_seq_one_letter_code
_entity_poly.pdbx_strand_id
1 'polypeptide(L)'
;MQGKVEIPKKSVKPLIEHCAKLSEETGKPADEIFKNYLELMNKHADYFSARPWPETRIEQLALDDIDVELIKGGKNHDEKLERFTLVCLRKNISLEGFNAERFRENFDFYGRRKCRRCSVPEAMGLRKYVELEEQQRREIEEDLKREKPSWLSKD
;
A
#
# COMPACT_ATOMS: atom_id res chain seq x y z
N MET A 1 24.10 -15.58 -5.51
CA MET A 1 24.18 -14.30 -6.25
C MET A 1 22.78 -13.71 -6.28
N GLN A 2 22.50 -12.70 -5.46
CA GLN A 2 21.23 -11.96 -5.53
C GLN A 2 21.30 -11.04 -6.75
N GLY A 3 20.57 -11.40 -7.81
CA GLY A 3 20.43 -10.54 -8.98
C GLY A 3 19.66 -9.29 -8.58
N LYS A 4 20.26 -8.10 -8.77
CA LYS A 4 19.52 -6.84 -8.68
C LYS A 4 18.37 -6.92 -9.68
N VAL A 5 17.14 -6.96 -9.18
CA VAL A 5 15.97 -6.91 -10.05
C VAL A 5 15.78 -5.47 -10.47
N GLU A 6 16.18 -5.15 -11.68
CA GLU A 6 15.94 -3.84 -12.26
C GLU A 6 14.48 -3.74 -12.71
N ILE A 7 13.82 -2.64 -12.32
CA ILE A 7 12.47 -2.32 -12.80
C ILE A 7 12.58 -2.08 -14.32
N PRO A 8 11.69 -2.67 -15.13
CA PRO A 8 11.68 -2.43 -16.57
C PRO A 8 11.59 -0.92 -16.86
N LYS A 9 12.46 -0.40 -17.73
CA LYS A 9 12.54 1.04 -18.03
C LYS A 9 11.19 1.65 -18.44
N LYS A 10 10.37 0.89 -19.18
CA LYS A 10 9.02 1.30 -19.60
C LYS A 10 8.04 1.46 -18.44
N SER A 11 8.33 0.90 -17.27
CA SER A 11 7.50 0.96 -16.06
C SER A 11 7.85 2.11 -15.14
N VAL A 12 9.05 2.69 -15.25
CA VAL A 12 9.53 3.73 -14.33
C VAL A 12 8.70 5.00 -14.43
N LYS A 13 8.52 5.56 -15.63
CA LYS A 13 7.74 6.79 -15.82
C LYS A 13 6.28 6.64 -15.36
N PRO A 14 5.53 5.59 -15.78
CA PRO A 14 4.16 5.43 -15.30
C PRO A 14 4.05 5.16 -13.79
N LEU A 15 5.07 4.53 -13.18
CA LEU A 15 5.11 4.35 -11.72
C LEU A 15 5.31 5.69 -10.99
N ILE A 16 6.17 6.57 -11.50
CA ILE A 16 6.33 7.94 -10.97
C ILE A 16 5.03 8.73 -11.11
N GLU A 17 4.37 8.68 -12.28
CA GLU A 17 3.08 9.33 -12.50
C GLU A 17 1.99 8.81 -11.56
N HIS A 18 2.00 7.52 -11.23
CA HIS A 18 1.11 6.95 -10.22
C HIS A 18 1.41 7.49 -8.82
N CYS A 19 2.67 7.61 -8.43
CA CYS A 19 3.05 8.18 -7.14
C CYS A 19 2.65 9.66 -7.03
N ALA A 20 2.75 10.42 -8.12
CA ALA A 20 2.27 11.80 -8.19
C ALA A 20 0.76 11.90 -7.98
N LYS A 21 -0.03 11.04 -8.63
CA LYS A 21 -1.49 10.99 -8.40
C LYS A 21 -1.82 10.59 -6.96
N LEU A 22 -1.12 9.60 -6.41
CA LEU A 22 -1.35 9.16 -5.03
C LEU A 22 -0.94 10.26 -4.02
N SER A 23 0.05 11.08 -4.36
CA SER A 23 0.45 12.26 -3.58
C SER A 23 -0.68 13.27 -3.46
N GLU A 24 -1.36 13.60 -4.58
CA GLU A 24 -2.54 14.47 -4.58
C GLU A 24 -3.68 13.91 -3.72
N GLU A 25 -3.89 12.59 -3.73
CA GLU A 25 -4.95 11.92 -2.97
C GLU A 25 -4.67 11.80 -1.46
N THR A 26 -3.40 11.65 -1.08
CA THR A 26 -2.99 11.33 0.31
C THR A 26 -2.34 12.49 1.05
N GLY A 27 -1.98 13.56 0.36
CA GLY A 27 -1.22 14.69 0.91
C GLY A 27 0.24 14.36 1.25
N LYS A 28 0.72 13.15 0.94
CA LYS A 28 2.13 12.75 1.13
C LYS A 28 2.98 13.13 -0.09
N PRO A 29 4.26 13.47 0.05
CA PRO A 29 5.14 13.75 -1.09
C PRO A 29 5.30 12.56 -2.05
N ALA A 30 5.21 12.81 -3.36
CA ALA A 30 5.28 11.77 -4.39
C ALA A 30 6.62 11.00 -4.40
N ASP A 31 7.71 11.70 -4.11
CA ASP A 31 9.06 11.14 -4.00
C ASP A 31 9.20 10.22 -2.78
N GLU A 32 8.59 10.57 -1.64
CA GLU A 32 8.51 9.69 -0.49
C GLU A 32 7.72 8.41 -0.79
N ILE A 33 6.57 8.53 -1.47
CA ILE A 33 5.78 7.36 -1.90
C ILE A 33 6.61 6.46 -2.81
N PHE A 34 7.27 7.04 -3.81
CA PHE A 34 8.10 6.30 -4.75
C PHE A 34 9.28 5.62 -4.05
N LYS A 35 9.95 6.34 -3.14
CA LYS A 35 11.04 5.80 -2.31
C LYS A 35 10.58 4.62 -1.47
N ASN A 36 9.42 4.74 -0.81
CA ASN A 36 8.84 3.64 -0.02
C ASN A 36 8.57 2.40 -0.87
N TYR A 37 8.09 2.55 -2.11
CA TYR A 37 7.93 1.43 -3.03
C TYR A 37 9.28 0.77 -3.35
N LEU A 38 10.32 1.54 -3.66
CA LEU A 38 11.65 0.99 -3.93
C LEU A 38 12.23 0.27 -2.71
N GLU A 39 12.08 0.83 -1.52
CA GLU A 39 12.54 0.22 -0.27
C GLU A 39 11.82 -1.10 0.02
N LEU A 40 10.49 -1.14 -0.17
CA LEU A 40 9.71 -2.36 -0.05
C LEU A 40 10.17 -3.43 -1.05
N MET A 41 10.34 -3.04 -2.32
CA MET A 41 10.82 -3.95 -3.37
C MET A 41 12.22 -4.51 -3.05
N ASN A 42 13.10 -3.68 -2.50
CA ASN A 42 14.45 -4.09 -2.10
C ASN A 42 14.44 -5.00 -0.86
N LYS A 43 13.60 -4.68 0.14
CA LYS A 43 13.41 -5.50 1.36
C LYS A 43 12.93 -6.92 1.03
N HIS A 44 12.15 -7.08 -0.04
CA HIS A 44 11.69 -8.38 -0.53
C HIS A 44 12.24 -8.72 -1.93
N ALA A 45 13.49 -8.33 -2.21
CA ALA A 45 14.11 -8.52 -3.52
C ALA A 45 14.08 -9.99 -3.99
N ASP A 46 14.19 -10.94 -3.07
CA ASP A 46 14.14 -12.37 -3.38
C ASP A 46 12.81 -12.75 -4.06
N TYR A 47 11.67 -12.20 -3.60
CA TYR A 47 10.37 -12.42 -4.24
C TYR A 47 10.29 -11.84 -5.66
N PHE A 48 10.94 -10.69 -5.89
CA PHE A 48 11.02 -10.10 -7.23
C PHE A 48 11.96 -10.90 -8.14
N SER A 49 13.05 -11.44 -7.61
CA SER A 49 14.05 -12.19 -8.37
C SER A 49 13.67 -13.65 -8.61
N ALA A 50 12.75 -14.18 -7.81
CA ALA A 50 12.30 -15.55 -7.91
C ALA A 50 11.63 -15.85 -9.26
N ARG A 51 11.11 -14.83 -9.95
CA ARG A 51 10.45 -14.98 -11.26
C ARG A 51 10.78 -13.79 -12.18
N PRO A 52 10.89 -14.01 -13.50
CA PRO A 52 11.07 -12.92 -14.46
C PRO A 52 9.85 -11.98 -14.46
N TRP A 53 10.07 -10.72 -14.82
CA TRP A 53 8.96 -9.78 -15.05
C TRP A 53 7.99 -10.33 -16.10
N PRO A 54 6.68 -10.09 -15.97
CA PRO A 54 5.71 -10.48 -16.98
C PRO A 54 6.05 -9.77 -18.29
N GLU A 55 5.96 -10.50 -19.40
CA GLU A 55 6.20 -9.93 -20.73
C GLU A 55 5.16 -8.87 -21.06
N THR A 56 3.89 -9.19 -20.82
CA THR A 56 2.74 -8.34 -21.09
C THR A 56 2.04 -7.90 -19.80
N ARG A 57 1.16 -6.90 -19.93
CA ARG A 57 0.32 -6.47 -18.82
C ARG A 57 -0.68 -7.58 -18.44
N ILE A 58 -0.79 -7.86 -17.15
CA ILE A 58 -1.79 -8.78 -16.64
C ILE A 58 -3.15 -8.07 -16.60
N GLU A 59 -4.19 -8.68 -17.17
CA GLU A 59 -5.53 -8.09 -17.22
C GLU A 59 -6.28 -8.15 -15.89
N GLN A 60 -6.04 -9.19 -15.10
CA GLN A 60 -6.66 -9.39 -13.79
C GLN A 60 -5.63 -9.93 -12.79
N LEU A 61 -5.56 -9.31 -11.60
CA LEU A 61 -4.69 -9.81 -10.55
C LEU A 61 -5.20 -11.17 -10.07
N ALA A 62 -4.40 -12.21 -10.29
CA ALA A 62 -4.56 -13.51 -9.68
C ALA A 62 -3.44 -13.71 -8.66
N LEU A 63 -3.83 -13.90 -7.40
CA LEU A 63 -2.93 -14.28 -6.32
C LEU A 63 -2.69 -15.78 -6.40
N ASP A 64 -1.44 -16.17 -6.57
CA ASP A 64 -1.00 -17.56 -6.44
C ASP A 64 -0.56 -17.88 -5.01
N ASP A 65 -0.25 -19.15 -4.73
CA ASP A 65 0.06 -19.61 -3.37
C ASP A 65 1.27 -18.88 -2.78
N ILE A 66 2.28 -18.56 -3.59
CA ILE A 66 3.47 -17.83 -3.14
C ILE A 66 3.10 -16.38 -2.78
N ASP A 67 2.22 -15.74 -3.55
CA ASP A 67 1.72 -14.41 -3.21
C ASP A 67 0.99 -14.42 -1.86
N VAL A 68 0.15 -15.45 -1.64
CA VAL A 68 -0.63 -15.60 -0.40
C VAL A 68 0.28 -15.91 0.80
N GLU A 69 1.27 -16.78 0.63
CA GLU A 69 2.26 -17.10 1.67
C GLU A 69 3.10 -15.88 2.03
N LEU A 70 3.55 -15.10 1.03
CA LEU A 70 4.26 -13.85 1.25
C LEU A 70 3.42 -12.92 2.11
N ILE A 71 2.16 -12.65 1.74
CA ILE A 71 1.27 -11.76 2.49
C ILE A 71 1.06 -12.27 3.93
N LYS A 72 0.76 -13.56 4.10
CA LYS A 72 0.52 -14.19 5.42
C LYS A 72 1.75 -14.17 6.33
N GLY A 73 2.95 -14.08 5.77
CA GLY A 73 4.19 -13.95 6.54
C GLY A 73 4.39 -12.60 7.26
N GLY A 74 3.50 -11.63 7.08
CA GLY A 74 3.50 -10.38 7.86
C GLY A 74 3.04 -10.60 9.30
N LYS A 75 3.80 -10.07 10.27
CA LYS A 75 3.56 -10.29 11.71
C LYS A 75 2.35 -9.54 12.24
N ASN A 76 2.14 -8.35 11.70
CA ASN A 76 1.07 -7.45 12.09
C ASN A 76 0.34 -6.96 10.85
N HIS A 77 -0.64 -6.08 11.08
CA HIS A 77 -1.45 -5.53 10.05
C HIS A 77 -0.63 -4.78 8.98
N ASP A 78 0.16 -3.80 9.41
CA ASP A 78 0.89 -2.90 8.51
C ASP A 78 1.86 -3.68 7.63
N GLU A 79 2.55 -4.67 8.19
CA GLU A 79 3.44 -5.55 7.43
C GLU A 79 2.69 -6.37 6.37
N LYS A 80 1.46 -6.83 6.66
CA LYS A 80 0.65 -7.54 5.66
C LYS A 80 0.20 -6.60 4.55
N LEU A 81 -0.16 -5.36 4.86
CA LEU A 81 -0.52 -4.35 3.88
C LEU A 81 0.67 -3.95 3.00
N GLU A 82 1.86 -3.77 3.59
CA GLU A 82 3.11 -3.57 2.86
C GLU A 82 3.37 -4.70 1.87
N ARG A 83 3.24 -5.96 2.32
CA ARG A 83 3.43 -7.15 1.48
C ARG A 83 2.37 -7.28 0.40
N PHE A 84 1.12 -6.91 0.67
CA PHE A 84 0.07 -6.87 -0.35
C PHE A 84 0.35 -5.80 -1.41
N THR A 85 0.75 -4.59 -0.98
CA THR A 85 1.20 -3.52 -1.87
C THR A 85 2.32 -4.00 -2.79
N LEU A 86 3.26 -4.76 -2.22
CA LEU A 86 4.37 -5.36 -2.93
C LEU A 86 3.94 -6.37 -4.02
N VAL A 87 2.97 -7.23 -3.70
CA VAL A 87 2.38 -8.15 -4.70
C VAL A 87 1.70 -7.37 -5.82
N CYS A 88 0.93 -6.34 -5.49
CA CYS A 88 0.29 -5.46 -6.46
C CYS A 88 1.33 -4.78 -7.37
N LEU A 89 2.42 -4.26 -6.82
CA LEU A 89 3.52 -3.67 -7.61
C LEU A 89 4.12 -4.72 -8.55
N ARG A 90 4.48 -5.90 -8.05
CA ARG A 90 5.11 -6.98 -8.82
C ARG A 90 4.28 -7.42 -10.03
N LYS A 91 2.97 -7.50 -9.86
CA LYS A 91 2.04 -8.01 -10.88
C LYS A 91 1.56 -6.93 -11.85
N ASN A 92 1.63 -5.64 -11.47
CA ASN A 92 1.29 -4.52 -12.35
C ASN A 92 2.49 -3.93 -13.11
N ILE A 93 3.71 -4.30 -12.74
CA ILE A 93 4.94 -4.02 -13.51
C ILE A 93 5.16 -5.14 -14.53
N SER A 94 5.33 -4.76 -15.80
CA SER A 94 5.66 -5.67 -16.92
C SER A 94 6.76 -5.08 -17.80
N LEU A 95 7.25 -5.86 -18.77
CA LEU A 95 8.18 -5.35 -19.79
C LEU A 95 7.54 -4.28 -20.68
N GLU A 96 6.21 -4.26 -20.82
CA GLU A 96 5.42 -3.26 -21.55
C GLU A 96 5.10 -1.99 -20.74
N GLY A 97 5.41 -1.98 -19.45
CA GLY A 97 5.18 -0.84 -18.56
C GLY A 97 4.37 -1.20 -17.32
N PHE A 98 3.95 -0.14 -16.62
CA PHE A 98 3.17 -0.23 -15.39
C PHE A 98 1.71 0.19 -15.63
N ASN A 99 0.76 -0.60 -15.12
CA ASN A 99 -0.66 -0.31 -15.23
C ASN A 99 -1.21 0.33 -13.95
N ALA A 100 -1.18 1.66 -13.88
CA ALA A 100 -1.60 2.42 -12.69
C ALA A 100 -3.10 2.31 -12.39
N GLU A 101 -3.94 2.21 -13.42
CA GLU A 101 -5.39 2.04 -13.25
C GLU A 101 -5.69 0.68 -12.64
N ARG A 102 -5.12 -0.40 -13.20
CA ARG A 102 -5.28 -1.74 -12.63
C ARG A 102 -4.63 -1.88 -11.27
N PHE A 103 -3.50 -1.22 -11.00
CA PHE A 103 -2.93 -1.20 -9.65
C PHE A 103 -3.97 -0.67 -8.65
N ARG A 104 -4.60 0.47 -8.93
CA ARG A 104 -5.64 1.06 -8.07
C ARG A 104 -6.88 0.19 -7.99
N GLU A 105 -7.39 -0.30 -9.11
CA GLU A 105 -8.56 -1.18 -9.12
C GLU A 105 -8.33 -2.45 -8.31
N ASN A 106 -7.17 -3.10 -8.44
CA ASN A 106 -6.84 -4.28 -7.65
C ASN A 106 -6.71 -3.92 -6.17
N PHE A 107 -5.94 -2.89 -5.84
CA PHE A 107 -5.77 -2.44 -4.47
C PHE A 107 -7.12 -2.13 -3.80
N ASP A 108 -8.00 -1.43 -4.51
CA ASP A 108 -9.33 -1.10 -4.05
C ASP A 108 -10.29 -2.30 -4.05
N PHE A 109 -10.27 -3.17 -5.05
CA PHE A 109 -11.17 -4.32 -5.16
C PHE A 109 -10.93 -5.30 -4.01
N TYR A 110 -9.65 -5.62 -3.77
CA TYR A 110 -9.26 -6.41 -2.60
C TYR A 110 -9.50 -5.63 -1.30
N GLY A 111 -9.41 -4.30 -1.33
CA GLY A 111 -9.80 -3.41 -0.23
C GLY A 111 -11.31 -3.26 0.01
N ARG A 112 -12.20 -3.65 -0.93
CA ARG A 112 -13.67 -3.42 -0.88
C ARG A 112 -14.51 -4.69 -0.68
N ARG A 113 -14.01 -5.90 -0.97
CA ARG A 113 -14.81 -7.14 -0.91
C ARG A 113 -14.96 -7.68 0.52
N LYS A 114 -16.19 -7.66 1.06
CA LYS A 114 -16.61 -8.41 2.26
C LYS A 114 -16.62 -9.93 1.98
N CYS A 115 -15.47 -10.60 2.04
CA CYS A 115 -15.45 -12.06 1.98
C CYS A 115 -15.22 -12.66 3.37
N ARG A 116 -16.17 -13.47 3.85
CA ARG A 116 -16.12 -14.16 5.15
C ARG A 116 -15.00 -15.21 5.29
N ARG A 117 -14.23 -15.50 4.23
CA ARG A 117 -13.18 -16.55 4.19
C ARG A 117 -11.92 -16.16 3.39
N CYS A 118 -11.72 -14.88 3.05
CA CYS A 118 -10.54 -14.47 2.27
C CYS A 118 -9.34 -14.19 3.17
N SER A 119 -8.12 -14.34 2.64
CA SER A 119 -6.82 -14.13 3.30
C SER A 119 -6.41 -12.66 3.46
N VAL A 120 -7.29 -11.71 3.11
CA VAL A 120 -7.11 -10.27 3.35
C VAL A 120 -8.34 -9.65 4.07
N PRO A 121 -8.84 -10.19 5.21
CA PRO A 121 -9.88 -9.52 5.98
C PRO A 121 -9.44 -8.15 6.53
N GLU A 122 -8.14 -7.94 6.70
CA GLU A 122 -7.65 -6.81 7.45
C GLU A 122 -7.56 -5.50 6.66
N ALA A 123 -7.53 -5.50 5.31
CA ALA A 123 -7.64 -4.28 4.48
C ALA A 123 -9.00 -3.56 4.65
N MET A 124 -10.04 -4.32 4.99
CA MET A 124 -11.40 -3.84 5.27
C MET A 124 -11.58 -3.47 6.74
N GLY A 125 -11.03 -4.25 7.67
CA GLY A 125 -11.02 -3.90 9.11
C GLY A 125 -10.23 -2.62 9.40
N LEU A 126 -9.12 -2.44 8.68
CA LEU A 126 -8.24 -1.28 8.70
C LEU A 126 -8.94 0.06 8.52
N ARG A 127 -9.70 0.24 7.43
CA ARG A 127 -10.25 1.56 7.12
C ARG A 127 -11.26 1.96 8.19
N LYS A 128 -12.05 1.00 8.66
CA LYS A 128 -13.01 1.22 9.75
C LYS A 128 -12.30 1.46 11.10
N TYR A 129 -11.18 0.80 11.37
CA TYR A 129 -10.38 1.01 12.58
C TYR A 129 -9.66 2.36 12.57
N VAL A 130 -9.05 2.76 11.45
CA VAL A 130 -8.41 4.07 11.25
C VAL A 130 -9.43 5.20 11.35
N GLU A 131 -10.59 5.05 10.72
CA GLU A 131 -11.68 6.03 10.83
C GLU A 131 -12.16 6.21 12.28
N LEU A 132 -12.22 5.10 13.04
CA LEU A 132 -12.53 5.13 14.48
C LEU A 132 -11.41 5.75 15.32
N GLU A 133 -10.14 5.44 15.06
CA GLU A 133 -9.00 6.04 15.77
C GLU A 133 -8.83 7.53 15.47
N GLU A 134 -9.03 7.96 14.22
CA GLU A 134 -9.03 9.37 13.83
C GLU A 134 -10.20 10.12 14.46
N GLN A 135 -11.36 9.48 14.57
CA GLN A 135 -12.50 10.06 15.27
C GLN A 135 -12.24 10.20 16.78
N GLN A 136 -11.73 9.16 17.43
CA GLN A 136 -11.34 9.22 18.85
C GLN A 136 -10.25 10.26 19.10
N ARG A 137 -9.27 10.37 18.21
CA ARG A 137 -8.20 11.38 18.32
C ARG A 137 -8.76 12.80 18.21
N ARG A 138 -9.71 13.04 17.31
CA ARG A 138 -10.41 14.33 17.18
C ARG A 138 -11.21 14.66 18.45
N GLU A 139 -11.93 13.68 19.00
CA GLU A 139 -12.69 13.84 20.24
C GLU A 139 -11.76 14.19 21.43
N ILE A 140 -10.65 13.47 21.59
CA ILE A 140 -9.64 13.77 22.63
C ILE A 140 -9.03 15.17 22.42
N GLU A 141 -8.72 15.56 21.19
CA GLU A 141 -8.16 16.89 20.90
C GLU A 141 -9.17 18.02 21.18
N GLU A 142 -10.46 17.80 20.88
CA GLU A 142 -11.54 18.72 21.22
C GLU A 142 -11.75 18.83 22.74
N ASP A 143 -11.69 17.72 23.46
CA ASP A 143 -11.81 17.69 24.92
C ASP A 143 -10.62 18.41 25.58
N LEU A 144 -9.39 18.17 25.13
CA LEU A 144 -8.20 18.91 25.61
C LEU A 144 -8.27 20.42 25.31
N LYS A 145 -8.94 20.82 24.22
CA LYS A 145 -9.19 22.25 23.91
C LYS A 145 -10.26 22.85 24.82
N ARG A 146 -11.28 22.06 25.22
CA ARG A 146 -12.32 22.47 26.18
C ARG A 146 -11.82 22.50 27.63
N GLU A 147 -10.88 21.63 27.98
CA GLU A 147 -10.30 21.52 29.32
C GLU A 147 -9.23 22.57 29.64
N LYS A 148 -8.84 23.45 28.70
CA LYS A 148 -8.08 24.65 29.08
C LYS A 148 -8.92 25.48 30.06
N PRO A 149 -8.58 25.53 31.36
CA PRO A 149 -9.47 26.14 32.34
C PRO A 149 -9.48 27.65 32.12
N SER A 150 -10.67 28.23 31.98
CA SER A 150 -10.88 29.69 31.93
C SER A 150 -10.58 30.40 33.28
N TRP A 151 -9.76 29.79 34.13
CA TRP A 151 -9.43 30.27 35.48
C TRP A 151 -7.97 30.74 35.61
N LEU A 152 -7.18 30.71 34.54
CA LEU A 152 -5.87 31.40 34.46
C LEU A 152 -5.98 32.89 34.09
N SER A 153 -7.17 33.48 34.23
CA SER A 153 -7.40 34.92 34.05
C SER A 153 -8.01 35.55 35.30
N LYS A 154 -7.32 35.44 36.44
CA LYS A 154 -7.37 36.32 37.63
C LYS A 154 -6.01 36.15 38.32
N ASP A 155 -5.16 37.15 38.54
CA ASP A 155 -5.28 38.61 38.62
C ASP A 155 -4.04 39.28 37.96
#